data_AF-A0A7S0R4Y2-F1
#
_entry.id   AF-A0A7S0R4Y2-F1
#
_cell.length_a   1.000
_cell.length_b   1.000
_cell.length_c   1.000
_cell.angle_alpha   90.00
_cell.angle_beta   90.00
_cell.angle_gamma   90.00
#
_symmetry.space_group_name_H-M   'P 1'
#
loop_
_entity.id
_entity.type
_entity.pdbx_description
1 polymer ?
#
loop_
_entity_poly.entity_id
_entity_poly.type
_entity_poly.pdbx_seq_one_letter_code
_entity_poly.pdbx_strand_id
1 'polypeptide(L)'
;EQNAQAGKSPSAVPASGSSTPAQVLSLRERILGSIGFYWIIAGLCTYFALSWLGRALVHDDKAEELWRSQVPVYIYDRSTFVFTTALSIDLLSILFERQTLKLDYVLLPAFIKGLASTTNFIVRFASPCVILTTGGRFVMLQRYICWMHTTASILMVVQLISTSIDWPEVVRTILWDELMLVAGVIALMTSGYSQVFWTLVTHLAIVPVLPYIHKGFKEA
;
A
#
# COMPACT_ATOMS: atom_id res chain seq x y z
N GLU A 1 -26.06 -69.15 -29.86
CA GLU A 1 -25.02 -68.11 -29.73
C GLU A 1 -25.22 -67.43 -28.36
N GLN A 2 -24.81 -68.01 -27.22
CA GLN A 2 -23.43 -68.08 -26.70
C GLN A 2 -22.59 -66.82 -27.01
N ASN A 3 -22.61 -65.85 -26.09
CA ASN A 3 -21.47 -64.95 -25.89
C ASN A 3 -21.28 -64.71 -24.40
N ALA A 4 -20.27 -65.39 -23.87
CA ALA A 4 -19.71 -65.16 -22.54
C ALA A 4 -18.92 -63.85 -22.55
N GLN A 5 -19.23 -62.93 -21.63
CA GLN A 5 -18.33 -61.83 -21.31
C GLN A 5 -17.77 -62.04 -19.91
N ALA A 6 -16.47 -62.30 -19.92
CA ALA A 6 -15.60 -62.56 -18.80
C ALA A 6 -15.47 -61.36 -17.86
N GLY A 7 -15.35 -61.67 -16.57
CA GLY A 7 -15.18 -60.71 -15.49
C GLY A 7 -13.93 -59.85 -15.64
N LYS A 8 -14.11 -58.54 -15.45
CA LYS A 8 -13.05 -57.62 -15.09
C LYS A 8 -12.92 -57.60 -13.57
N SER A 9 -11.81 -58.11 -13.07
CA SER A 9 -11.40 -57.95 -11.67
C SER A 9 -11.25 -56.44 -11.33
N PRO A 10 -11.70 -56.00 -10.15
CA PRO A 10 -11.45 -54.63 -9.71
C PRO A 10 -9.94 -54.40 -9.52
N SER A 11 -9.42 -53.41 -10.25
CA SER A 11 -8.06 -52.91 -10.10
C SER A 11 -7.89 -52.36 -8.68
N ALA A 12 -6.88 -52.87 -7.98
CA ALA A 12 -6.52 -52.44 -6.64
C ALA A 12 -6.22 -50.93 -6.63
N VAL A 13 -7.02 -50.18 -5.88
CA VAL A 13 -6.74 -48.78 -5.55
C VAL A 13 -5.42 -48.74 -4.77
N PRO A 14 -4.39 -48.00 -5.23
CA PRO A 14 -3.17 -47.86 -4.44
C PRO A 14 -3.49 -47.16 -3.13
N ALA A 15 -3.06 -47.82 -2.05
CA ALA A 15 -3.26 -47.40 -0.68
C ALA A 15 -2.66 -46.02 -0.41
N SER A 16 -3.47 -45.18 0.24
CA SER A 16 -3.08 -44.17 1.23
C SER A 16 -1.75 -43.45 0.97
N GLY A 17 -1.82 -42.37 0.18
CA GLY A 17 -0.85 -41.29 0.33
C GLY A 17 -0.89 -40.81 1.78
N SER A 18 0.21 -41.02 2.51
CA SER A 18 0.43 -40.50 3.84
C SER A 18 0.31 -38.98 3.79
N SER A 19 -0.86 -38.45 4.13
CA SER A 19 -1.03 -37.02 4.39
C SER A 19 -0.25 -36.72 5.66
N THR A 20 1.01 -36.34 5.50
CA THR A 20 1.80 -35.71 6.55
C THR A 20 0.92 -34.61 7.14
N PRO A 21 0.55 -34.65 8.43
CA PRO A 21 -0.30 -33.61 9.00
C PRO A 21 0.42 -32.28 8.75
N ALA A 22 -0.19 -31.42 7.93
CA ALA A 22 0.35 -30.11 7.63
C ALA A 22 0.63 -29.43 8.97
N GLN A 23 1.91 -29.28 9.31
CA GLN A 23 2.30 -28.65 10.56
C GLN A 23 1.73 -27.25 10.53
N VAL A 24 0.77 -26.99 11.42
CA VAL A 24 0.18 -25.66 11.58
C VAL A 24 1.27 -24.79 12.19
N LEU A 25 2.02 -24.09 11.33
CA LEU A 25 3.00 -23.10 11.75
C LEU A 25 2.34 -22.11 12.71
N SER A 26 3.06 -21.73 13.75
CA SER A 26 2.57 -20.74 14.71
C SER A 26 2.30 -19.40 13.99
N LEU A 27 1.37 -18.59 14.51
CA LEU A 27 1.11 -17.25 13.97
C LEU A 27 2.40 -16.42 13.83
N ARG A 28 3.31 -16.54 14.79
CA ARG A 28 4.59 -15.85 14.80
C ARG A 28 5.47 -16.24 13.61
N GLU A 29 5.64 -17.53 13.35
CA GLU A 29 6.46 -18.01 12.23
C GLU A 29 5.87 -17.57 10.88
N ARG A 30 4.53 -17.55 10.78
CA ARG A 30 3.84 -17.07 9.57
C ARG A 30 4.06 -15.57 9.33
N ILE A 31 3.98 -14.75 10.38
CA ILE A 31 4.25 -13.31 10.28
C ILE A 31 5.71 -13.06 9.92
N LEU A 32 6.65 -13.72 10.60
CA LEU A 32 8.09 -13.52 10.35
C LEU A 32 8.57 -14.04 8.99
N GLY A 33 7.83 -14.99 8.39
CA GLY A 33 8.07 -15.48 7.03
C GLY A 33 7.38 -14.68 5.92
N SER A 34 6.52 -13.71 6.26
CA SER A 34 5.72 -12.95 5.29
C SER A 34 6.52 -11.77 4.73
N ILE A 35 6.46 -11.58 3.41
CA ILE A 35 7.08 -10.42 2.74
C ILE A 35 6.39 -9.13 3.20
N GLY A 36 5.07 -9.18 3.41
CA GLY A 36 4.28 -8.06 3.92
C GLY A 36 4.80 -7.54 5.27
N PHE A 37 5.23 -8.42 6.17
CA PHE A 37 5.80 -7.98 7.46
C PHE A 37 7.06 -7.13 7.31
N TYR A 38 8.03 -7.57 6.50
CA TYR A 38 9.25 -6.80 6.24
C TYR A 38 8.95 -5.50 5.51
N TRP A 39 8.01 -5.54 4.55
CA TRP A 39 7.53 -4.35 3.85
C TRP A 39 6.94 -3.31 4.80
N ILE A 40 6.11 -3.75 5.76
CA ILE A 40 5.51 -2.89 6.79
C ILE A 40 6.59 -2.25 7.66
N ILE A 41 7.56 -3.03 8.14
CA ILE A 41 8.65 -2.49 8.97
C ILE A 41 9.46 -1.46 8.19
N ALA A 42 9.88 -1.81 6.97
CA ALA A 42 10.62 -0.89 6.10
C ALA A 42 9.81 0.39 5.87
N GLY A 43 8.54 0.25 5.51
CA GLY A 43 7.63 1.36 5.25
C GLY A 43 7.39 2.26 6.47
N LEU A 44 7.29 1.71 7.67
CA LEU A 44 7.20 2.50 8.89
C LEU A 44 8.50 3.28 9.15
N CYS A 45 9.65 2.61 9.05
CA CYS A 45 10.96 3.24 9.23
C CYS A 45 11.16 4.40 8.23
N THR A 46 10.88 4.17 6.94
CA THR A 46 11.02 5.20 5.90
C THR A 46 9.98 6.30 6.05
N TYR A 47 8.75 5.99 6.48
CA TYR A 47 7.73 7.00 6.76
C TYR A 47 8.17 7.96 7.85
N PHE A 48 8.68 7.45 8.97
CA PHE A 48 9.19 8.30 10.05
C PHE A 48 10.43 9.08 9.62
N ALA A 49 11.36 8.44 8.91
CA ALA A 49 12.56 9.10 8.40
C ALA A 49 12.23 10.24 7.42
N LEU A 50 11.31 10.03 6.48
CA LEU A 50 10.86 11.05 5.52
C LEU A 50 10.03 12.15 6.20
N SER A 51 9.20 11.79 7.20
CA SER A 51 8.48 12.79 7.99
C SER A 51 9.43 13.69 8.77
N TRP A 52 10.45 13.08 9.39
CA TRP A 52 11.51 13.81 10.08
C TRP A 52 12.29 14.71 9.12
N LEU A 53 12.72 14.16 7.98
CA LEU A 53 13.49 14.88 6.97
C LEU A 53 12.68 16.04 6.36
N GLY A 54 11.42 15.81 6.01
CA GLY A 54 10.51 16.84 5.50
C GLY A 54 10.32 17.97 6.51
N ARG A 55 10.17 17.62 7.80
CA ARG A 55 10.13 18.62 8.87
C ARG A 55 11.43 19.40 9.02
N ALA A 56 12.57 18.73 8.91
CA ALA A 56 13.88 19.39 9.06
C ALA A 56 14.23 20.31 7.88
N LEU A 57 13.80 19.96 6.66
CA LEU A 57 14.27 20.64 5.44
C LEU A 57 13.31 21.67 4.86
N VAL A 58 12.00 21.40 4.89
CA VAL A 58 11.04 22.16 4.07
C VAL A 58 9.83 22.68 4.84
N HIS A 59 9.63 22.23 6.08
CA HIS A 59 8.47 22.64 6.87
C HIS A 59 8.53 24.13 7.23
N ASP A 60 7.36 24.76 7.17
CA ASP A 60 7.15 26.14 7.58
C ASP A 60 6.09 26.20 8.69
N ASP A 61 6.52 26.58 9.90
CA ASP A 61 5.66 26.70 11.08
C ASP A 61 4.53 27.72 10.87
N LYS A 62 4.81 28.82 10.14
CA LYS A 62 3.79 29.83 9.81
C LYS A 62 2.78 29.28 8.82
N ALA A 63 3.24 28.47 7.87
CA ALA A 63 2.35 27.80 6.94
C ALA A 63 1.39 26.84 7.67
N GLU A 64 1.89 26.12 8.68
CA GLU A 64 1.05 25.27 9.53
C GLU A 64 0.01 26.08 10.31
N GLU A 65 0.42 27.15 10.97
CA GLU A 65 -0.49 28.01 11.74
C GLU A 65 -1.61 28.60 10.86
N LEU A 66 -1.22 29.16 9.70
CA LEU A 66 -2.18 29.70 8.73
C LEU A 66 -3.10 28.62 8.19
N TRP A 67 -2.57 27.44 7.86
CA TRP A 67 -3.38 26.31 7.41
C TRP A 67 -4.40 25.89 8.47
N ARG A 68 -4.01 25.80 9.75
CA ARG A 68 -4.94 25.48 10.86
C ARG A 68 -6.05 26.50 11.02
N SER A 69 -5.76 27.78 10.75
CA SER A 69 -6.76 28.85 10.82
C SER A 69 -7.77 28.82 9.66
N GLN A 70 -7.35 28.32 8.49
CA GLN A 70 -8.15 28.37 7.25
C GLN A 70 -8.88 27.07 6.94
N VAL A 71 -8.33 25.92 7.34
CA VAL A 71 -8.88 24.61 6.98
C VAL A 71 -9.68 24.02 8.14
N PRO A 72 -10.99 23.80 7.97
CA PRO A 72 -11.82 23.26 9.03
C PRO A 72 -11.40 21.86 9.47
N VAL A 73 -11.32 21.68 10.78
CA VAL A 73 -10.87 20.46 11.45
C VAL A 73 -11.71 19.23 11.08
N TYR A 74 -13.02 19.41 10.90
CA TYR A 74 -13.96 18.30 10.63
C TYR A 74 -13.66 17.53 9.34
N ILE A 75 -12.93 18.14 8.39
CA ILE A 75 -12.50 17.48 7.15
C ILE A 75 -11.59 16.29 7.47
N TYR A 76 -10.69 16.46 8.44
CA TYR A 76 -9.76 15.41 8.87
C TYR A 76 -10.39 14.45 9.85
N ASP A 77 -11.33 14.90 10.69
CA ASP A 77 -12.06 14.01 11.60
C ASP A 77 -12.82 12.94 10.81
N ARG A 78 -13.59 13.33 9.78
CA ARG A 78 -14.32 12.38 8.92
C ARG A 78 -13.40 11.33 8.29
N SER A 79 -12.29 11.78 7.71
CA SER A 79 -11.30 10.88 7.11
C SER A 79 -10.68 9.93 8.16
N THR A 80 -10.35 10.45 9.34
CA THR A 80 -9.82 9.66 10.46
C THR A 80 -10.79 8.56 10.87
N PHE A 81 -12.08 8.89 11.04
CA PHE A 81 -13.09 7.90 11.41
C PHE A 81 -13.25 6.80 10.36
N VAL A 82 -13.32 7.16 9.07
CA VAL A 82 -13.47 6.18 7.98
C VAL A 82 -12.27 5.23 7.93
N PHE A 83 -11.04 5.75 7.92
CA PHE A 83 -9.86 4.90 7.85
C PHE A 83 -9.64 4.08 9.13
N THR A 84 -9.92 4.63 10.31
CA THR A 84 -9.80 3.91 11.59
C THR A 84 -10.82 2.77 11.70
N THR A 85 -12.05 3.01 11.24
CA THR A 85 -13.08 1.96 11.19
C THR A 85 -12.66 0.86 10.22
N ALA A 86 -12.21 1.23 9.03
CA ALA A 86 -11.76 0.27 8.02
C ALA A 86 -10.52 -0.51 8.49
N LEU A 87 -9.58 0.14 9.20
CA LEU A 87 -8.46 -0.53 9.86
C LEU A 87 -8.94 -1.54 10.90
N SER A 88 -9.92 -1.17 11.72
CA SER A 88 -10.46 -2.06 12.75
C SER A 88 -11.05 -3.34 12.15
N ILE A 89 -11.74 -3.22 11.00
CA ILE A 89 -12.27 -4.37 10.25
C ILE A 89 -11.14 -5.27 9.74
N ASP A 90 -10.07 -4.69 9.20
CA ASP A 90 -8.92 -5.47 8.73
C ASP A 90 -8.20 -6.16 9.89
N LEU A 91 -8.04 -5.50 11.04
CA LEU A 91 -7.43 -6.10 12.23
C LEU A 91 -8.25 -7.28 12.75
N LEU A 92 -9.58 -7.14 12.78
CA LEU A 92 -10.48 -8.26 13.12
C LEU A 92 -10.34 -9.39 12.10
N SER A 93 -10.23 -9.07 10.81
CA SER A 93 -9.98 -10.07 9.76
C SER A 93 -8.68 -10.81 10.02
N ILE A 94 -7.57 -10.13 10.37
CA ILE A 94 -6.29 -10.76 10.72
C ILE A 94 -6.44 -11.69 11.94
N LEU A 95 -7.17 -11.26 12.97
CA LEU A 95 -7.35 -12.04 14.19
C LEU A 95 -8.17 -13.32 13.96
N PHE A 96 -9.15 -13.27 13.05
CA PHE A 96 -10.04 -14.39 12.75
C PHE A 96 -9.62 -15.20 11.51
N GLU A 97 -8.54 -14.81 10.81
CA GLU A 97 -8.04 -15.52 9.64
C GLU A 97 -7.53 -16.93 10.03
N ARG A 98 -8.33 -17.95 9.67
CA ARG A 98 -8.04 -19.36 9.97
C ARG A 98 -7.11 -20.03 8.94
N GLN A 99 -6.92 -19.46 7.75
CA GLN A 99 -6.14 -20.07 6.66
C GLN A 99 -4.81 -19.34 6.40
N THR A 100 -3.75 -20.10 6.15
CA THR A 100 -2.33 -19.65 6.19
C THR A 100 -1.85 -18.93 4.94
N LEU A 101 -2.46 -19.15 3.78
CA LEU A 101 -1.90 -18.72 2.49
C LEU A 101 -2.22 -17.25 2.12
N LYS A 102 -3.01 -16.54 2.92
CA LYS A 102 -3.48 -15.19 2.57
C LYS A 102 -3.09 -14.07 3.55
N LEU A 103 -2.13 -14.30 4.44
CA LEU A 103 -1.79 -13.32 5.48
C LEU A 103 -1.37 -11.95 4.89
N ASP A 104 -0.60 -11.95 3.80
CA ASP A 104 -0.18 -10.70 3.12
C ASP A 104 -1.35 -9.92 2.50
N TYR A 105 -2.41 -10.61 2.07
CA TYR A 105 -3.62 -9.97 1.54
C TYR A 105 -4.41 -9.18 2.58
N VAL A 106 -4.18 -9.46 3.87
CA VAL A 106 -4.85 -8.74 4.96
C VAL A 106 -3.88 -7.77 5.64
N LEU A 107 -2.60 -8.13 5.75
CA LEU A 107 -1.56 -7.28 6.35
C LEU A 107 -1.33 -5.99 5.55
N LEU A 108 -1.21 -6.06 4.22
CA LEU A 108 -0.92 -4.88 3.41
C LEU A 108 -2.09 -3.87 3.39
N PRO A 109 -3.37 -4.28 3.21
CA PRO A 109 -4.49 -3.36 3.38
C PRO A 109 -4.58 -2.75 4.79
N ALA A 110 -4.33 -3.55 5.84
CA ALA A 110 -4.29 -3.04 7.20
C ALA A 110 -3.21 -1.97 7.36
N PHE A 111 -2.03 -2.19 6.78
CA PHE A 111 -0.95 -1.20 6.76
C PHE A 111 -1.34 0.08 6.02
N ILE A 112 -1.94 -0.03 4.83
CA ILE A 112 -2.39 1.13 4.05
C ILE A 112 -3.37 1.99 4.86
N LYS A 113 -4.38 1.35 5.44
CA LYS A 113 -5.40 2.04 6.25
C LYS A 113 -4.82 2.57 7.56
N GLY A 114 -3.88 1.83 8.15
CA GLY A 114 -3.13 2.23 9.34
C GLY A 114 -2.32 3.51 9.11
N LEU A 115 -1.53 3.56 8.04
CA LEU A 115 -0.78 4.75 7.66
C LEU A 115 -1.66 5.95 7.34
N ALA A 116 -2.77 5.74 6.62
CA ALA A 116 -3.74 6.80 6.33
C ALA A 116 -4.39 7.33 7.62
N SER A 117 -4.75 6.45 8.55
CA SER A 117 -5.30 6.82 9.87
C SER A 117 -4.28 7.59 10.70
N THR A 118 -3.06 7.07 10.83
CA THR A 118 -1.95 7.72 11.54
C THR A 118 -1.62 9.08 10.97
N THR A 119 -1.58 9.21 9.64
CA THR A 119 -1.35 10.49 8.97
C THR A 119 -2.46 11.49 9.27
N ASN A 120 -3.73 11.07 9.21
CA ASN A 120 -4.83 11.96 9.56
C ASN A 120 -4.80 12.36 11.04
N PHE A 121 -4.41 11.44 11.94
CA PHE A 121 -4.21 11.72 13.35
C PHE A 121 -3.09 12.74 13.58
N ILE A 122 -1.95 12.60 12.89
CA ILE A 122 -0.83 13.57 12.94
C ILE A 122 -1.30 14.94 12.46
N VAL A 123 -2.00 14.99 11.33
CA VAL A 123 -2.52 16.25 10.78
C VAL A 123 -3.50 16.92 11.74
N ARG A 124 -4.29 16.13 12.46
CA ARG A 124 -5.31 16.61 13.38
C ARG A 124 -4.77 17.07 14.73
N PHE A 125 -3.89 16.28 15.34
CA PHE A 125 -3.52 16.41 16.76
C PHE A 125 -2.03 16.69 17.01
N ALA A 126 -1.16 16.38 16.05
CA ALA A 126 0.28 16.62 16.15
C ALA A 126 0.68 17.75 15.18
N SER A 127 1.96 17.85 14.84
CA SER A 127 2.48 18.83 13.88
C SER A 127 2.82 18.10 12.56
N PRO A 128 1.97 18.21 11.52
CA PRO A 128 2.25 17.62 10.22
C PRO A 128 3.31 18.42 9.46
N CYS A 129 4.01 17.77 8.51
CA CYS A 129 4.85 18.51 7.58
C CYS A 129 3.99 19.28 6.56
N VAL A 130 4.00 20.60 6.66
CA VAL A 130 3.32 21.55 5.78
C VAL A 130 4.33 22.51 5.17
N ILE A 131 4.17 22.81 3.88
CA ILE A 131 4.98 23.79 3.15
C ILE A 131 4.08 24.87 2.54
N LEU A 132 4.62 26.08 2.39
CA LEU A 132 4.01 27.17 1.65
C LEU A 132 4.64 27.26 0.26
N THR A 133 3.83 27.20 -0.79
CA THR A 133 4.36 27.32 -2.16
C THR A 133 4.69 28.78 -2.50
N THR A 134 5.45 28.97 -3.57
CA THR A 134 5.77 30.31 -4.12
C THR A 134 4.52 31.12 -4.49
N GLY A 135 3.41 30.45 -4.80
CA GLY A 135 2.10 31.06 -5.06
C GLY A 135 1.24 31.29 -3.81
N GLY A 136 1.79 31.12 -2.60
CA GLY A 136 1.07 31.31 -1.33
C GLY A 136 0.04 30.22 -1.01
N ARG A 137 0.12 29.05 -1.64
CA ARG A 137 -0.78 27.92 -1.37
C ARG A 137 -0.16 26.97 -0.35
N PHE A 138 -0.98 26.41 0.54
CA PHE A 138 -0.53 25.37 1.46
C PHE A 138 -0.45 24.02 0.77
N VAL A 139 0.62 23.29 1.02
CA VAL A 139 0.78 21.90 0.58
C VAL A 139 1.04 21.04 1.81
N MET A 140 0.15 20.07 2.01
CA MET A 140 0.24 19.09 3.09
C MET A 140 1.23 17.98 2.70
N LEU A 141 2.52 18.24 2.83
CA LEU A 141 3.58 17.31 2.43
C LEU A 141 3.49 15.97 3.17
N GLN A 142 2.98 15.96 4.41
CA GLN A 142 2.70 14.74 5.15
C GLN A 142 1.82 13.74 4.37
N ARG A 143 0.90 14.23 3.53
CA ARG A 143 0.06 13.37 2.67
C ARG A 143 0.85 12.73 1.54
N TYR A 144 1.80 13.45 0.94
CA TYR A 144 2.68 12.88 -0.08
C TYR A 144 3.57 11.80 0.51
N ILE A 145 4.12 12.03 1.71
CA ILE A 145 4.90 11.01 2.43
C ILE A 145 4.01 9.78 2.71
N CYS A 146 2.76 9.96 3.13
CA CYS A 146 1.82 8.84 3.27
C CYS A 146 1.57 8.14 1.92
N TRP A 147 1.41 8.88 0.83
CA TRP A 147 1.18 8.32 -0.50
C TRP A 147 2.32 7.44 -0.94
N MET A 148 3.59 7.88 -0.85
CA MET A 148 4.76 7.07 -1.22
C MET A 148 4.69 5.64 -0.67
N HIS A 149 4.31 5.50 0.60
CA HIS A 149 4.20 4.18 1.23
C HIS A 149 2.89 3.45 0.89
N THR A 150 1.76 4.17 0.83
CA THR A 150 0.44 3.56 0.63
C THR A 150 0.21 3.14 -0.83
N THR A 151 0.62 3.95 -1.81
CA THR A 151 0.48 3.62 -3.24
C THR A 151 1.43 2.48 -3.63
N ALA A 152 2.68 2.50 -3.18
CA ALA A 152 3.59 1.37 -3.36
C ALA A 152 3.04 0.08 -2.74
N SER A 153 2.43 0.16 -1.55
CA SER A 153 1.77 -0.99 -0.92
C SER A 153 0.52 -1.47 -1.69
N ILE A 154 -0.24 -0.57 -2.32
CA ILE A 154 -1.37 -0.95 -3.18
C ILE A 154 -0.85 -1.70 -4.41
N LEU A 155 0.22 -1.23 -5.04
CA LEU A 155 0.85 -1.92 -6.18
C LEU A 155 1.35 -3.31 -5.79
N MET A 156 1.90 -3.45 -4.58
CA MET A 156 2.23 -4.76 -4.00
C MET A 156 1.00 -5.66 -3.86
N VAL A 157 -0.14 -5.15 -3.39
CA VAL A 157 -1.39 -5.92 -3.33
C VAL A 157 -1.86 -6.35 -4.72
N VAL A 158 -1.71 -5.49 -5.74
CA VAL A 158 -2.03 -5.82 -7.14
C VAL A 158 -1.15 -6.97 -7.64
N GLN A 159 0.12 -7.01 -7.27
CA GLN A 159 0.99 -8.14 -7.56
C GLN A 159 0.48 -9.43 -6.92
N LEU A 160 0.07 -9.38 -5.66
CA LEU A 160 -0.36 -10.57 -4.93
C LEU A 160 -1.60 -11.20 -5.56
N ILE A 161 -2.56 -10.40 -6.04
CA ILE A 161 -3.78 -10.90 -6.70
C ILE A 161 -3.54 -11.38 -8.14
N SER A 162 -2.41 -11.02 -8.77
CA SER A 162 -2.10 -11.36 -10.16
C SER A 162 -1.13 -12.53 -10.23
N THR A 163 -1.32 -13.41 -11.22
CA THR A 163 -0.44 -14.58 -11.42
C THR A 163 0.67 -14.33 -12.44
N SER A 164 0.59 -13.26 -13.24
CA SER A 164 1.52 -13.00 -14.34
C SER A 164 2.44 -11.78 -14.11
N ILE A 165 2.29 -11.08 -12.99
CA ILE A 165 3.14 -9.94 -12.62
C ILE A 165 4.39 -10.43 -11.89
N ASP A 166 5.54 -10.22 -12.52
CA ASP A 166 6.83 -10.54 -11.95
C ASP A 166 7.37 -9.42 -11.05
N TRP A 167 8.23 -9.78 -10.10
CA TRP A 167 8.87 -8.83 -9.17
C TRP A 167 9.58 -7.64 -9.85
N PRO A 168 10.38 -7.84 -10.93
CA PRO A 168 11.01 -6.70 -11.61
C PRO A 168 10.01 -5.70 -12.20
N GLU A 169 8.83 -6.17 -12.62
CA GLU A 169 7.75 -5.32 -13.11
C GLU A 169 7.19 -4.46 -11.98
N VAL A 170 6.97 -5.05 -10.80
CA VAL A 170 6.48 -4.37 -9.59
C VAL A 170 7.43 -3.27 -9.15
N VAL A 171 8.72 -3.59 -9.02
CA VAL A 171 9.75 -2.63 -8.60
C VAL A 171 9.79 -1.47 -9.58
N ARG A 172 9.77 -1.75 -10.89
CA ARG A 172 9.74 -0.71 -11.92
C ARG A 172 8.50 0.17 -11.78
N THR A 173 7.33 -0.41 -11.57
CA THR A 173 6.08 0.34 -11.40
C THR A 173 6.11 1.20 -10.16
N ILE A 174 6.60 0.68 -9.03
CA ILE A 174 6.77 1.45 -7.79
C ILE A 174 7.73 2.62 -8.02
N LEU A 175 8.86 2.42 -8.71
CA LEU A 175 9.78 3.52 -9.01
C LEU A 175 9.13 4.63 -9.86
N TRP A 176 8.25 4.27 -10.80
CA TRP A 176 7.49 5.26 -11.57
C TRP A 176 6.44 5.99 -10.74
N ASP A 177 5.77 5.29 -9.83
CA ASP A 177 4.81 5.88 -8.89
C ASP A 177 5.52 6.85 -7.91
N GLU A 178 6.68 6.47 -7.39
CA GLU A 178 7.50 7.34 -6.54
C GLU A 178 8.01 8.56 -7.31
N LEU A 179 8.46 8.38 -8.56
CA LEU A 179 8.85 9.49 -9.41
C LEU A 179 7.66 10.44 -9.65
N MET A 180 6.46 9.91 -9.88
CA MET A 180 5.24 10.70 -10.03
C MET A 180 4.98 11.55 -8.78
N LEU A 181 5.06 10.97 -7.58
CA LEU A 181 4.83 11.68 -6.34
C LEU A 181 5.90 12.74 -6.06
N VAL A 182 7.18 12.42 -6.24
CA VAL A 182 8.30 13.35 -6.04
C VAL A 182 8.24 14.49 -7.06
N ALA A 183 8.03 14.20 -8.34
CA ALA A 183 7.85 15.21 -9.37
C ALA A 183 6.65 16.12 -9.05
N GLY A 184 5.56 15.57 -8.53
CA GLY A 184 4.39 16.33 -8.09
C GLY A 184 4.72 17.32 -6.96
N VAL A 185 5.49 16.90 -5.96
CA VAL A 185 5.97 17.79 -4.88
C VAL A 185 6.87 18.89 -5.45
N ILE A 186 7.83 18.54 -6.31
CA ILE A 186 8.73 19.53 -6.93
C ILE A 186 7.95 20.53 -7.79
N ALA A 187 6.93 20.07 -8.53
CA ALA A 187 6.06 20.94 -9.30
C ALA A 187 5.34 21.96 -8.41
N LEU A 188 4.89 21.55 -7.21
CA LEU A 188 4.24 22.45 -6.26
C LEU A 188 5.21 23.47 -5.62
N MET A 189 6.49 23.12 -5.52
CA MET A 189 7.53 23.99 -4.96
C MET A 189 8.15 24.95 -5.99
N THR A 190 7.91 24.73 -7.27
CA THR A 190 8.45 25.53 -8.38
C THR A 190 7.39 26.43 -9.00
N SER A 191 7.80 27.35 -9.86
CA SER A 191 6.90 28.28 -10.57
C SER A 191 7.29 28.43 -12.04
N GLY A 192 6.38 28.95 -12.86
CA GLY A 192 6.65 29.24 -14.28
C GLY A 192 6.91 27.98 -15.10
N TYR A 193 7.89 28.02 -16.01
CA TYR A 193 8.18 26.90 -16.91
C TYR A 193 8.65 25.64 -16.19
N SER A 194 9.38 25.77 -15.08
CA SER A 194 9.82 24.62 -14.27
C SER A 194 8.64 23.85 -13.67
N GLN A 195 7.62 24.56 -13.18
CA GLN A 195 6.39 23.94 -12.68
C GLN A 195 5.68 23.15 -13.79
N VAL A 196 5.56 23.74 -14.99
CA VAL A 196 4.94 23.06 -16.14
C VAL A 196 5.72 21.80 -16.49
N PHE A 197 7.05 21.87 -16.55
CA PHE A 197 7.91 20.72 -16.83
C PHE A 197 7.70 19.59 -15.80
N TRP A 198 7.79 19.87 -14.51
CA TRP A 198 7.60 18.86 -13.46
C TRP A 198 6.18 18.30 -13.42
N THR A 199 5.18 19.13 -13.75
CA THR A 199 3.79 18.68 -13.92
C THR A 199 3.69 17.69 -15.08
N LEU A 200 4.34 17.95 -16.22
CA LEU A 200 4.37 17.01 -17.34
C LEU A 200 5.08 15.70 -16.96
N VAL A 201 6.20 15.77 -16.25
CA VAL A 201 6.91 14.58 -15.74
C VAL A 201 5.98 13.74 -14.85
N THR A 202 5.24 14.39 -13.94
CA THR A 202 4.25 13.73 -13.08
C THR A 202 3.20 12.97 -13.91
N HIS A 203 2.63 13.62 -14.94
CA HIS A 203 1.61 13.00 -15.79
C HIS A 203 2.18 11.89 -16.69
N LEU A 204 3.42 12.00 -17.15
CA LEU A 204 4.06 10.95 -17.94
C LEU A 204 4.44 9.74 -17.07
N ALA A 205 4.80 9.96 -15.81
CA ALA A 205 5.17 8.90 -14.88
C ALA A 205 4.00 7.95 -14.54
N ILE A 206 2.74 8.37 -14.69
CA ILE A 206 1.58 7.49 -14.50
C ILE A 206 1.40 6.48 -15.65
N VAL A 207 1.90 6.80 -16.86
CA VAL A 207 1.70 5.99 -18.07
C VAL A 207 2.16 4.54 -17.90
N PRO A 208 3.35 4.24 -17.34
CA PRO A 208 3.75 2.85 -17.08
C PRO A 208 2.99 2.19 -15.92
N VAL A 209 2.40 2.97 -15.00
CA VAL A 209 1.63 2.44 -13.85
C VAL A 209 0.25 1.93 -14.27
N LEU A 210 -0.40 2.59 -15.24
CA LEU A 210 -1.75 2.21 -15.67
C LEU A 210 -1.85 0.80 -16.29
N PRO A 211 -0.99 0.38 -17.23
CA PRO A 211 -0.99 -0.97 -17.77
C PRO A 211 -0.75 -2.05 -16.71
N TYR A 212 0.11 -1.77 -15.73
CA TYR A 212 0.38 -2.67 -14.61
C TYR A 212 -0.89 -2.91 -13.78
N ILE A 213 -1.59 -1.83 -13.40
CA ILE A 213 -2.84 -1.92 -12.66
C ILE A 213 -3.91 -2.64 -13.48
N HIS A 214 -4.02 -2.31 -14.77
CA HIS A 214 -4.98 -2.95 -15.68
C HIS A 214 -4.72 -4.46 -15.81
N LYS A 215 -3.46 -4.86 -15.97
CA LYS A 215 -3.03 -6.26 -16.03
C LYS A 215 -3.43 -7.00 -14.75
N GLY A 216 -3.12 -6.43 -13.59
CA GLY A 216 -3.46 -7.07 -12.32
C GLY A 216 -4.97 -7.23 -12.09
N PHE A 217 -5.78 -6.21 -12.42
CA PHE A 217 -7.24 -6.31 -12.29
C PHE A 217 -7.91 -7.21 -13.34
N LYS A 218 -7.28 -7.43 -14.49
CA LYS A 218 -7.81 -8.35 -15.50
C LYS A 218 -7.69 -9.82 -15.07
N GLU A 219 -6.75 -10.12 -14.17
CA GLU A 219 -6.44 -11.48 -13.72
C GLU A 219 -7.02 -11.86 -12.37
N ALA A 220 -7.37 -10.86 -11.54
CA ALA A 220 -8.00 -11.01 -10.24
C ALA A 220 -9.46 -11.49 -10.36
#